data_AF-A0A258UGC8-F1
#
_entry.id   AF-A0A258UGC8-F1
#
_cell.length_a   1.000
_cell.length_b   1.000
_cell.length_c   1.000
_cell.angle_alpha   90.00
_cell.angle_beta   90.00
_cell.angle_gamma   90.00
#
_symmetry.space_group_name_H-M   'P 1'
#
loop_
_entity.id
_entity.type
_entity.pdbx_description
1 polymer ?
#
loop_
_entity_poly.entity_id
_entity_poly.type
_entity_poly.pdbx_seq_one_letter_code
_entity_poly.pdbx_strand_id
1 'polypeptide(L)'
;MLLLSSVFVGLASTLLIYLIKRYKSVRTTYISIYLFIFLLIVGSHYYQFYGTNENILIYTLFTSSTLFFLLGPILYFYVNILLNKKKMIFKKDWVHFIPFIICFICVFPWIVNSNNDKFIFVRAVLNNRVLLMVNPDNLLLIEPQILMLLIPVHILTYLIVCLYMIIKDDAENPGIVHTNSTVNTLIYLFLLFQCYVAIMYSLGSFSLFYHSNLSPTLVTNFPPENFDGTEYGVAALMILVLITTILVYINDTKSNNQNNISSKSILR
;
A
#
# COMPACT_ATOMS: atom_id res chain seq x y z
N MET A 1 -10.10 12.47 -15.82
CA MET A 1 -9.06 11.80 -15.03
C MET A 1 -9.60 11.12 -13.77
N LEU A 2 -10.40 11.78 -12.92
CA LEU A 2 -11.13 11.13 -11.81
C LEU A 2 -11.91 9.88 -12.25
N LEU A 3 -12.61 9.98 -13.39
CA LEU A 3 -13.35 8.89 -14.00
C LEU A 3 -12.44 7.69 -14.35
N LEU A 4 -11.26 7.97 -14.90
CA LEU A 4 -10.26 6.95 -15.24
C LEU A 4 -9.72 6.27 -13.97
N SER A 5 -9.31 7.05 -12.97
CA SER A 5 -8.85 6.51 -11.67
C SER A 5 -9.94 5.72 -10.93
N SER A 6 -11.20 6.15 -11.01
CA SER A 6 -12.34 5.48 -10.38
C SER A 6 -12.75 4.19 -11.11
N VAL A 7 -12.62 4.14 -12.44
CA VAL A 7 -12.82 2.92 -13.24
C VAL A 7 -11.73 1.90 -12.94
N PHE A 8 -10.48 2.34 -12.75
CA PHE A 8 -9.38 1.46 -12.36
C PHE A 8 -9.51 0.92 -10.93
N VAL A 9 -9.92 1.77 -9.97
CA VAL A 9 -10.24 1.32 -8.61
C VAL A 9 -11.43 0.36 -8.63
N GLY A 10 -12.44 0.61 -9.48
CA GLY A 10 -13.58 -0.29 -9.67
C GLY A 10 -13.17 -1.65 -10.26
N LEU A 11 -12.31 -1.68 -11.28
CA LEU A 11 -11.80 -2.92 -11.87
C LEU A 11 -10.94 -3.71 -10.90
N ALA A 12 -10.04 -3.05 -10.19
CA ALA A 12 -9.22 -3.71 -9.18
C ALA A 12 -10.06 -4.19 -7.98
N SER A 13 -11.10 -3.45 -7.57
CA SER A 13 -12.02 -3.83 -6.49
C SER A 13 -12.96 -4.97 -6.89
N THR A 14 -13.41 -5.02 -8.14
CA THR A 14 -14.22 -6.13 -8.67
C THR A 14 -13.39 -7.38 -8.85
N LEU A 15 -12.16 -7.25 -9.34
CA LEU A 15 -11.17 -8.33 -9.36
C LEU A 15 -10.88 -8.82 -7.94
N LEU A 16 -10.65 -7.91 -6.99
CA LEU A 16 -10.46 -8.22 -5.57
C LEU A 16 -11.62 -9.04 -4.99
N ILE A 17 -12.86 -8.58 -5.16
CA ILE A 17 -14.07 -9.27 -4.69
C ILE A 17 -14.21 -10.62 -5.38
N TYR A 18 -13.90 -10.70 -6.68
CA TYR A 18 -13.86 -11.95 -7.43
C TYR A 18 -12.82 -12.92 -6.85
N LEU A 19 -11.60 -12.46 -6.57
CA LEU A 19 -10.53 -13.28 -5.99
C LEU A 19 -10.90 -13.77 -4.57
N ILE A 20 -11.43 -12.90 -3.70
CA ILE A 20 -11.88 -13.28 -2.35
C ILE A 20 -13.01 -14.32 -2.42
N LYS A 21 -14.03 -14.06 -3.26
CA LYS A 21 -15.23 -14.90 -3.37
C LYS A 21 -14.93 -16.26 -4.00
N ARG A 22 -14.01 -16.30 -4.98
CA ARG A 22 -13.66 -17.52 -5.72
C ARG A 22 -12.76 -18.46 -4.93
N TYR A 23 -11.74 -17.94 -4.23
CA TYR A 23 -10.64 -18.78 -3.76
C TYR A 23 -10.66 -19.14 -2.28
N LYS A 24 -11.46 -18.46 -1.41
CA LYS A 24 -11.65 -18.73 0.04
C LYS A 24 -10.38 -19.06 0.86
N SER A 25 -9.19 -18.77 0.34
CA SER A 25 -7.92 -19.10 0.98
C SER A 25 -7.45 -17.93 1.81
N VAL A 26 -6.93 -18.19 3.01
CA VAL A 26 -6.42 -17.16 3.91
C VAL A 26 -5.38 -16.28 3.20
N ARG A 27 -4.49 -16.90 2.40
CA ARG A 27 -3.49 -16.21 1.59
C ARG A 27 -4.12 -15.23 0.59
N THR A 28 -5.17 -15.66 -0.13
CA THR A 28 -5.89 -14.79 -1.07
C THR A 28 -6.51 -13.61 -0.34
N THR A 29 -7.07 -13.82 0.86
CA THR A 29 -7.61 -12.73 1.68
C THR A 29 -6.55 -11.68 2.04
N TYR A 30 -5.34 -12.07 2.46
CA TYR A 30 -4.31 -11.10 2.84
C TYR A 30 -3.79 -10.28 1.65
N ILE A 31 -3.49 -10.92 0.51
CA ILE A 31 -3.05 -10.18 -0.69
C ILE A 31 -4.17 -9.27 -1.22
N SER A 32 -5.42 -9.72 -1.10
CA SER A 32 -6.58 -8.91 -1.41
C SER A 32 -6.68 -7.67 -0.52
N ILE A 33 -6.62 -7.83 0.81
CA ILE A 33 -6.63 -6.71 1.75
C ILE A 33 -5.46 -5.74 1.47
N TYR A 34 -4.26 -6.28 1.21
CA TYR A 34 -3.10 -5.48 0.82
C TYR A 34 -3.38 -4.60 -0.40
N LEU A 35 -3.87 -5.21 -1.49
CA LEU A 35 -4.17 -4.49 -2.72
C LEU A 35 -5.27 -3.44 -2.52
N PHE A 36 -6.31 -3.76 -1.75
CA PHE A 36 -7.38 -2.81 -1.44
C PHE A 36 -6.85 -1.58 -0.71
N ILE A 37 -6.05 -1.77 0.34
CA ILE A 37 -5.45 -0.67 1.11
C ILE A 37 -4.48 0.11 0.24
N PHE A 38 -3.64 -0.57 -0.55
CA PHE A 38 -2.71 0.07 -1.47
C PHE A 38 -3.44 0.98 -2.47
N LEU A 39 -4.56 0.52 -3.02
CA LEU A 39 -5.40 1.30 -3.93
C LEU A 39 -6.05 2.50 -3.24
N LEU A 40 -6.57 2.33 -2.04
CA LEU A 40 -7.13 3.43 -1.25
C LEU A 40 -6.08 4.52 -1.00
N ILE A 41 -4.85 4.11 -0.66
CA ILE A 41 -3.73 5.02 -0.46
C ILE A 41 -3.40 5.78 -1.73
N VAL A 42 -3.18 5.08 -2.85
CA VAL A 42 -2.83 5.73 -4.13
C VAL A 42 -3.94 6.66 -4.61
N GLY A 43 -5.20 6.21 -4.55
CA GLY A 43 -6.35 7.03 -4.92
C GLY A 43 -6.49 8.28 -4.04
N SER A 44 -6.28 8.15 -2.73
CA SER A 44 -6.34 9.27 -1.80
C SER A 44 -5.20 10.25 -2.01
N HIS A 45 -3.96 9.78 -2.24
CA HIS A 45 -2.81 10.63 -2.53
C HIS A 45 -2.99 11.38 -3.86
N TYR A 46 -3.46 10.68 -4.89
CA TYR A 46 -3.80 11.33 -6.16
C TYR A 46 -4.85 12.44 -5.94
N TYR A 47 -5.89 12.17 -5.14
CA TYR A 47 -6.89 13.17 -4.83
C TYR A 47 -6.35 14.35 -4.02
N GLN A 48 -5.42 14.13 -3.10
CA GLN A 48 -4.81 15.20 -2.29
C GLN A 48 -4.08 16.24 -3.14
N PHE A 49 -3.40 15.81 -4.21
CA PHE A 49 -2.63 16.70 -5.08
C PHE A 49 -3.46 17.33 -6.20
N TYR A 50 -4.39 16.57 -6.79
CA TYR A 50 -5.10 16.99 -8.01
C TYR A 50 -6.61 17.21 -7.83
N GLY A 51 -7.20 16.74 -6.73
CA GLY A 51 -8.63 16.82 -6.48
C GLY A 51 -9.08 18.25 -6.16
N THR A 52 -10.25 18.63 -6.68
CA THR A 52 -10.81 19.99 -6.52
C THR A 52 -12.05 20.04 -5.62
N ASN A 53 -12.67 18.91 -5.28
CA ASN A 53 -13.86 18.89 -4.43
C ASN A 53 -13.46 18.93 -2.95
N GLU A 54 -13.90 19.97 -2.25
CA GLU A 54 -13.63 20.17 -0.82
C GLU A 54 -14.07 18.97 0.03
N ASN A 55 -15.28 18.46 -0.20
CA ASN A 55 -15.86 17.38 0.61
C ASN A 55 -15.00 16.11 0.55
N ILE A 56 -14.55 15.74 -0.65
CA ILE A 56 -13.71 14.54 -0.84
C ILE A 56 -12.31 14.79 -0.27
N LEU A 57 -11.80 16.03 -0.38
CA LEU A 57 -10.49 16.37 0.16
C LEU A 57 -10.44 16.21 1.68
N ILE A 58 -11.50 16.57 2.40
CA ILE A 58 -11.60 16.37 3.86
C ILE A 58 -11.35 14.91 4.25
N TYR A 59 -11.98 13.96 3.54
CA TYR A 59 -11.89 12.54 3.87
C TYR A 59 -10.58 11.90 3.40
N THR A 60 -9.98 12.41 2.33
CA THR A 60 -8.74 11.89 1.78
C THR A 60 -7.50 12.45 2.49
N LEU A 61 -7.57 13.67 3.03
CA LEU A 61 -6.53 14.30 3.84
C LEU A 61 -6.22 13.50 5.10
N PHE A 62 -4.94 13.19 5.31
CA PHE A 62 -4.36 12.49 6.45
C PHE A 62 -4.82 11.02 6.67
N THR A 63 -5.98 10.63 6.15
CA THR A 63 -6.44 9.24 6.13
C THR A 63 -5.47 8.35 5.36
N SER A 64 -4.97 8.80 4.21
CA SER A 64 -3.98 8.05 3.42
C SER A 64 -2.67 7.81 4.18
N SER A 65 -2.21 8.82 4.92
CA SER A 65 -0.94 8.78 5.67
C SER A 65 -0.95 7.70 6.75
N THR A 66 -2.07 7.50 7.45
CA THR A 66 -2.20 6.43 8.45
C THR A 66 -2.20 5.04 7.81
N LEU A 67 -2.86 4.87 6.66
CA LEU A 67 -3.02 3.57 6.00
C LEU A 67 -1.67 3.00 5.50
N PHE A 68 -0.67 3.82 5.19
CA PHE A 68 0.66 3.31 4.81
C PHE A 68 1.29 2.42 5.89
N PHE A 69 1.01 2.71 7.17
CA PHE A 69 1.56 1.92 8.27
C PHE A 69 0.92 0.53 8.37
N LEU A 70 -0.20 0.27 7.69
CA LEU A 70 -0.81 -1.07 7.54
C LEU A 70 -0.20 -1.88 6.40
N LEU A 71 0.31 -1.25 5.34
CA LEU A 71 0.80 -1.96 4.14
C LEU A 71 1.92 -2.96 4.48
N GLY A 72 2.94 -2.50 5.22
CA GLY A 72 4.07 -3.33 5.63
C GLY A 72 3.65 -4.58 6.41
N PRO A 73 2.94 -4.44 7.55
CA PRO A 73 2.44 -5.57 8.34
C PRO A 73 1.63 -6.58 7.51
N ILE A 74 0.70 -6.10 6.67
CA ILE A 74 -0.17 -6.98 5.88
C ILE A 74 0.64 -7.74 4.83
N LEU A 75 1.62 -7.10 4.20
CA LEU A 75 2.54 -7.75 3.26
C LEU A 75 3.39 -8.82 3.97
N TYR A 76 3.90 -8.52 5.15
CA TYR A 76 4.63 -9.50 5.96
C TYR A 76 3.78 -10.71 6.31
N PHE A 77 2.52 -10.51 6.71
CA PHE A 77 1.61 -11.64 6.99
C PHE A 77 1.32 -12.45 5.74
N TYR A 78 1.14 -11.81 4.59
CA TYR A 78 0.99 -12.51 3.32
C TYR A 78 2.20 -13.42 3.03
N VAL A 79 3.43 -12.90 3.15
CA VAL A 79 4.67 -13.67 2.92
C VAL A 79 4.83 -14.77 3.97
N ASN A 80 4.59 -14.48 5.25
CA ASN A 80 4.70 -15.48 6.30
C ASN A 80 3.72 -16.65 6.10
N ILE A 81 2.47 -16.37 5.71
CA ILE A 81 1.45 -17.40 5.42
C ILE A 81 1.83 -18.18 4.15
N LEU A 82 2.40 -17.50 3.16
CA LEU A 82 2.88 -18.11 1.92
C LEU A 82 3.97 -19.17 2.20
N LEU A 83 4.95 -18.85 3.05
CA LEU A 83 6.09 -19.73 3.37
C LEU A 83 5.70 -20.80 4.39
N ASN A 84 5.17 -20.38 5.55
CA ASN A 84 5.03 -21.26 6.71
C ASN A 84 3.67 -21.99 6.79
N LYS A 85 2.69 -21.63 5.93
CA LYS A 85 1.30 -22.16 5.93
C LYS A 85 0.57 -22.07 7.28
N LYS A 86 1.12 -21.36 8.27
CA LYS A 86 0.57 -21.20 9.62
C LYS A 86 -0.27 -19.93 9.70
N LYS A 87 -1.38 -20.00 10.45
CA LYS A 87 -2.19 -18.82 10.81
C LYS A 87 -1.44 -17.95 11.83
N MET A 88 -1.79 -16.66 11.91
CA MET A 88 -1.22 -15.70 12.88
C MET A 88 -1.19 -16.29 14.30
N ILE A 89 -0.08 -16.06 15.00
CA ILE A 89 0.05 -16.31 16.43
C ILE A 89 -0.27 -14.99 17.14
N PHE A 90 -1.49 -14.94 17.69
CA PHE A 90 -2.20 -13.74 18.16
C PHE A 90 -1.50 -12.86 19.22
N LYS A 91 -0.32 -13.21 19.74
CA LYS A 91 0.37 -12.39 20.76
C LYS A 91 1.62 -11.67 20.23
N LYS A 92 2.41 -12.32 19.37
CA LYS A 92 3.63 -11.73 18.83
C LYS A 92 3.35 -10.87 17.60
N ASP A 93 2.34 -11.25 16.84
CA ASP A 93 2.03 -10.66 15.55
C ASP A 93 1.37 -9.28 15.65
N TRP A 94 0.70 -8.96 16.76
CA TRP A 94 0.04 -7.65 16.95
C TRP A 94 1.02 -6.49 17.09
N VAL A 95 2.27 -6.76 17.48
CA VAL A 95 3.32 -5.74 17.63
C VAL A 95 3.58 -5.02 16.30
N HIS A 96 3.40 -5.70 15.17
CA HIS A 96 3.55 -5.11 13.84
C HIS A 96 2.53 -3.99 13.55
N PHE A 97 1.40 -3.95 14.26
CA PHE A 97 0.37 -2.91 14.08
C PHE A 97 0.57 -1.69 14.99
N ILE A 98 1.56 -1.71 15.90
CA ILE A 98 1.84 -0.57 16.79
C ILE A 98 2.12 0.73 16.01
N PRO A 99 2.95 0.75 14.95
CA PRO A 99 3.18 1.97 14.16
C PRO A 99 1.88 2.56 13.59
N PHE A 100 0.97 1.70 13.14
CA PHE A 100 -0.34 2.14 12.66
C PHE A 100 -1.19 2.76 13.78
N ILE A 101 -1.24 2.12 14.95
CA ILE A 101 -2.01 2.63 16.10
C ILE A 101 -1.47 3.99 16.54
N ILE A 102 -0.14 4.16 16.63
CA ILE A 102 0.48 5.44 16.97
C ILE A 102 0.10 6.51 15.95
N CYS A 103 0.25 6.23 14.66
CA CYS A 103 -0.10 7.20 13.61
C CYS A 103 -1.59 7.53 13.59
N PHE A 104 -2.45 6.55 13.86
CA PHE A 104 -3.88 6.77 13.99
C PHE A 104 -4.21 7.74 15.13
N ILE A 105 -3.57 7.58 16.29
CA ILE A 105 -3.69 8.53 17.42
C ILE A 105 -3.20 9.93 17.00
N CYS A 106 -2.15 10.02 16.18
CA CYS A 106 -1.62 11.31 15.73
C CYS A 106 -2.56 12.08 14.80
N VAL A 107 -3.38 11.37 14.02
CA VAL A 107 -4.40 11.95 13.12
C VAL A 107 -5.75 12.09 13.82
N PHE A 108 -5.90 11.54 15.03
CA PHE A 108 -7.15 11.61 15.78
C PHE A 108 -7.69 13.04 15.96
N PRO A 109 -6.88 14.08 16.25
CA PRO A 109 -7.39 15.46 16.36
C PRO A 109 -8.07 15.93 15.07
N TRP A 110 -7.49 15.63 13.90
CA TRP A 110 -8.14 15.90 12.61
C TRP A 110 -9.49 15.18 12.48
N ILE A 111 -9.59 13.93 12.91
CA ILE A 111 -10.85 13.15 12.82
C ILE A 111 -11.95 13.81 13.65
N VAL A 112 -11.65 14.24 14.88
CA VAL A 112 -12.64 14.83 15.80
C VAL A 112 -12.87 16.33 15.58
N ASN A 113 -12.03 17.00 14.80
CA ASN A 113 -12.18 18.43 14.57
C ASN A 113 -13.51 18.79 13.87
N SER A 114 -13.99 20.01 14.09
CA SER A 114 -15.25 20.47 13.53
C SER A 114 -15.20 20.47 11.98
N ASN A 115 -16.36 20.24 11.35
CA ASN A 115 -16.42 20.26 9.89
C ASN A 115 -16.03 21.64 9.33
N ASN A 116 -16.36 22.73 10.03
CA ASN A 116 -16.04 24.07 9.58
C ASN A 116 -14.52 24.30 9.53
N ASP A 117 -13.79 23.87 10.56
CA ASP A 117 -12.32 24.00 10.60
C ASP A 117 -11.65 23.14 9.54
N LYS A 118 -12.19 21.93 9.28
CA LYS A 118 -11.76 21.07 8.16
C LYS A 118 -11.94 21.75 6.81
N PHE A 119 -13.07 22.42 6.57
CA PHE A 119 -13.32 23.16 5.33
C PHE A 119 -12.40 24.37 5.16
N ILE A 120 -12.14 25.13 6.24
CA ILE A 120 -11.21 26.26 6.21
C ILE A 120 -9.82 25.78 5.78
N PHE A 121 -9.32 24.71 6.42
CA PHE A 121 -8.02 24.13 6.07
C PHE A 121 -7.99 23.58 4.64
N VAL A 122 -9.03 22.84 4.22
CA VAL A 122 -9.14 22.31 2.86
C VAL A 122 -9.13 23.39 1.81
N ARG A 123 -9.84 24.50 2.01
CA ARG A 123 -9.82 25.64 1.08
C ARG A 123 -8.45 26.28 1.01
N ALA A 124 -7.78 26.43 2.15
CA ALA A 124 -6.41 26.92 2.18
C ALA A 124 -5.48 26.00 1.37
N VAL A 125 -5.59 24.68 1.54
CA VAL A 125 -4.83 23.67 0.79
C VAL A 125 -5.15 23.70 -0.72
N LEU A 126 -6.42 23.88 -1.11
CA LEU A 126 -6.80 24.00 -2.52
C LEU A 126 -6.15 25.23 -3.18
N ASN A 127 -6.07 26.34 -2.44
CA ASN A 127 -5.43 27.58 -2.91
C ASN A 127 -3.89 27.48 -2.89
N ASN A 128 -3.34 26.72 -1.95
CA ASN A 128 -1.90 26.52 -1.82
C ASN A 128 -1.58 25.12 -1.29
N ARG A 129 -1.23 24.20 -2.21
CA ARG A 129 -0.94 22.79 -1.89
C ARG A 129 0.26 22.60 -0.97
N VAL A 130 1.13 23.60 -0.85
CA VAL A 130 2.28 23.60 0.08
C VAL A 130 1.84 23.40 1.53
N LEU A 131 0.62 23.84 1.88
CA LEU A 131 0.08 23.70 3.23
C LEU A 131 -0.14 22.25 3.66
N LEU A 132 -0.08 21.27 2.74
CA LEU A 132 -0.03 19.84 3.07
C LEU A 132 1.22 19.47 3.89
N MET A 133 2.28 20.26 3.80
CA MET A 133 3.56 20.02 4.47
C MET A 133 3.68 20.75 5.81
N VAL A 134 2.61 21.39 6.28
CA VAL A 134 2.61 22.18 7.51
C VAL A 134 1.48 21.68 8.40
N ASN A 135 1.70 21.71 9.71
CA ASN A 135 0.68 21.42 10.71
C ASN A 135 0.13 22.72 11.33
N PRO A 136 -0.74 23.47 10.63
CA PRO A 136 -1.27 24.70 11.20
C PRO A 136 -2.03 24.38 12.50
N ASP A 137 -1.78 25.20 13.52
CA ASP A 137 -2.45 25.14 14.81
C ASP A 137 -2.40 23.77 15.50
N ASN A 138 -1.36 22.96 15.22
CA ASN A 138 -1.21 21.60 15.75
C ASN A 138 -2.44 20.71 15.50
N LEU A 139 -3.04 20.84 14.31
CA LEU A 139 -4.16 20.03 13.83
C LEU A 139 -3.88 18.52 13.86
N LEU A 140 -2.61 18.13 13.85
CA LEU A 140 -2.09 16.78 14.07
C LEU A 140 -1.13 16.77 15.26
N LEU A 141 -0.94 15.61 15.89
CA LEU A 141 0.06 15.46 16.97
C LEU A 141 1.50 15.37 16.46
N ILE A 142 1.69 15.09 15.16
CA ILE A 142 3.01 15.01 14.52
C ILE A 142 2.97 15.83 13.23
N GLU A 143 4.05 16.56 12.97
CA GLU A 143 4.26 17.30 11.73
C GLU A 143 4.15 16.39 10.49
N PRO A 144 3.38 16.77 9.44
CA PRO A 144 3.28 16.03 8.19
C PRO A 144 4.64 15.71 7.56
N GLN A 145 5.63 16.60 7.70
CA GLN A 145 7.00 16.43 7.20
C GLN A 145 7.70 15.23 7.83
N ILE A 146 7.48 14.99 9.12
CA ILE A 146 8.04 13.86 9.85
C ILE A 146 7.37 12.56 9.37
N LEU A 147 6.03 12.56 9.22
CA LEU A 147 5.31 11.42 8.66
C LEU A 147 5.81 11.05 7.27
N MET A 148 6.09 12.05 6.43
CA MET A 148 6.61 11.88 5.08
C MET A 148 7.98 11.18 5.04
N LEU A 149 8.79 11.27 6.11
CA LEU A 149 10.06 10.55 6.24
C LEU A 149 9.88 9.15 6.87
N LEU A 150 8.97 9.04 7.84
CA LEU A 150 8.70 7.77 8.53
C LEU A 150 8.03 6.72 7.62
N ILE A 151 7.10 7.14 6.77
CA ILE A 151 6.36 6.26 5.86
C ILE A 151 7.31 5.46 4.93
N PRO A 152 8.25 6.11 4.19
CA PRO A 152 9.26 5.42 3.40
C PRO A 152 10.07 4.38 4.18
N VAL A 153 10.57 4.76 5.37
CA VAL A 153 11.41 3.90 6.21
C VAL A 153 10.63 2.66 6.64
N HIS A 154 9.37 2.83 7.07
CA HIS A 154 8.50 1.73 7.46
C HIS A 154 8.28 0.74 6.32
N ILE A 155 7.89 1.22 5.13
CA ILE A 155 7.59 0.37 3.98
C ILE A 155 8.84 -0.38 3.50
N LEU A 156 9.98 0.31 3.38
CA LEU A 156 11.24 -0.31 2.97
C LEU A 156 11.70 -1.38 3.96
N THR A 157 11.57 -1.14 5.26
CA THR A 157 11.93 -2.12 6.29
C THR A 157 11.14 -3.41 6.09
N TYR A 158 9.82 -3.32 5.90
CA TYR A 158 8.98 -4.49 5.67
C TYR A 158 9.29 -5.20 4.35
N LEU A 159 9.58 -4.46 3.29
CA LEU A 159 9.96 -5.04 2.00
C LEU A 159 11.29 -5.81 2.08
N ILE A 160 12.29 -5.25 2.75
CA ILE A 160 13.58 -5.91 2.99
C ILE A 160 13.37 -7.20 3.78
N VAL A 161 12.58 -7.17 4.85
CA VAL A 161 12.26 -8.36 5.65
C VAL A 161 11.53 -9.41 4.80
N CYS A 162 10.54 -9.00 4.00
CA CYS A 162 9.80 -9.91 3.13
C CYS A 162 10.71 -10.57 2.07
N LEU A 163 11.57 -9.80 1.42
CA LEU A 163 12.55 -10.32 0.46
C LEU A 163 13.51 -11.30 1.12
N TYR A 164 14.05 -10.94 2.28
CA TYR A 164 14.93 -11.81 3.05
C TYR A 164 14.26 -13.14 3.41
N MET A 165 12.99 -13.11 3.86
CA MET A 165 12.25 -14.32 4.21
C MET A 165 12.10 -15.28 3.03
N ILE A 166 11.78 -14.75 1.85
CA ILE A 166 11.64 -15.57 0.64
C ILE A 166 13.02 -16.11 0.21
N ILE A 167 14.03 -15.25 0.08
CA ILE A 167 15.39 -15.67 -0.32
C ILE A 167 15.93 -16.75 0.63
N LYS A 168 15.69 -16.61 1.93
CA LYS A 168 16.09 -17.59 2.93
C LYS A 168 15.35 -18.92 2.76
N ASP A 169 14.03 -18.89 2.59
CA ASP A 169 13.25 -20.11 2.38
C ASP A 169 13.63 -20.82 1.08
N ASP A 170 13.89 -20.07 0.01
CA ASP A 170 14.38 -20.61 -1.27
C ASP A 170 15.74 -21.32 -1.11
N ALA A 171 16.64 -20.76 -0.30
CA ALA A 171 17.96 -21.31 -0.04
C ALA A 171 17.91 -22.56 0.86
N GLU A 172 17.05 -22.57 1.88
CA GLU A 172 16.91 -23.68 2.84
C GLU A 172 16.03 -24.82 2.30
N ASN A 173 14.99 -24.50 1.54
CA ASN A 173 13.95 -25.41 1.06
C ASN A 173 13.73 -25.28 -0.46
N PRO A 174 14.72 -25.64 -1.31
CA PRO A 174 14.58 -25.59 -2.76
C PRO A 174 13.49 -26.58 -3.23
N GLY A 175 12.23 -26.14 -3.28
CA GLY A 175 11.09 -26.95 -3.74
C GLY A 175 9.72 -26.67 -3.07
N ILE A 176 9.66 -26.09 -1.86
CA ILE A 176 8.41 -26.08 -1.05
C ILE A 176 7.43 -24.97 -1.48
N VAL A 177 7.93 -23.77 -1.78
CA VAL A 177 7.21 -22.77 -2.60
C VAL A 177 7.43 -23.08 -4.11
N HIS A 178 8.53 -23.75 -4.44
CA HIS A 178 9.15 -23.86 -5.77
C HIS A 178 8.78 -25.06 -6.64
N THR A 179 7.54 -25.52 -6.59
CA THR A 179 7.14 -26.60 -7.50
C THR A 179 6.87 -26.09 -8.94
N ASN A 180 6.77 -24.77 -9.12
CA ASN A 180 6.56 -24.10 -10.41
C ASN A 180 7.38 -22.79 -10.45
N SER A 181 8.44 -22.77 -11.25
CA SER A 181 9.36 -21.64 -11.40
C SER A 181 8.63 -20.33 -11.72
N THR A 182 7.56 -20.40 -12.52
CA THR A 182 6.75 -19.24 -12.92
C THR A 182 6.10 -18.52 -11.74
N VAL A 183 5.61 -19.25 -10.74
CA VAL A 183 4.96 -18.62 -9.56
C VAL A 183 5.98 -17.88 -8.71
N ASN A 184 7.16 -18.45 -8.52
CA ASN A 184 8.21 -17.80 -7.74
C ASN A 184 8.67 -16.52 -8.42
N THR A 185 8.95 -16.59 -9.72
CA THR A 185 9.36 -15.42 -10.51
C THR A 185 8.34 -14.30 -10.37
N LEU A 186 7.04 -14.61 -10.36
CA LEU A 186 5.99 -13.60 -10.18
C LEU A 186 5.94 -13.03 -8.76
N ILE A 187 6.20 -13.82 -7.71
CA ILE A 187 6.28 -13.32 -6.32
C ILE A 187 7.48 -12.37 -6.18
N TYR A 188 8.64 -12.76 -6.71
CA TYR A 188 9.83 -11.90 -6.74
C TYR A 188 9.57 -10.63 -7.54
N LEU A 189 8.96 -10.75 -8.72
CA LEU A 189 8.61 -9.60 -9.55
C LEU A 189 7.65 -8.66 -8.81
N PHE A 190 6.65 -9.20 -8.13
CA PHE A 190 5.73 -8.43 -7.28
C PHE A 190 6.50 -7.66 -6.18
N LEU A 191 7.37 -8.32 -5.43
CA LEU A 191 8.12 -7.68 -4.33
C LEU A 191 9.15 -6.67 -4.84
N LEU A 192 9.89 -6.98 -5.90
CA LEU A 192 10.85 -6.08 -6.53
C LEU A 192 10.15 -4.83 -7.08
N PHE A 193 8.98 -5.03 -7.68
CA PHE A 193 8.15 -3.94 -8.13
C PHE A 193 7.66 -3.07 -6.96
N GLN A 194 7.25 -3.66 -5.83
CA GLN A 194 6.93 -2.90 -4.61
C GLN A 194 8.14 -2.14 -4.06
N CYS A 195 9.35 -2.71 -4.15
CA CYS A 195 10.59 -2.02 -3.80
C CYS A 195 10.83 -0.81 -4.70
N TYR A 196 10.64 -0.96 -6.02
CA TYR A 196 10.73 0.15 -6.95
C TYR A 196 9.76 1.29 -6.57
N VAL A 197 8.47 0.97 -6.34
CA VAL A 197 7.47 1.97 -5.93
C VAL A 197 7.86 2.64 -4.62
N ALA A 198 8.31 1.87 -3.62
CA ALA A 198 8.73 2.40 -2.33
C ALA A 198 9.96 3.33 -2.47
N ILE A 199 10.94 2.97 -3.28
CA ILE A 199 12.12 3.80 -3.55
C ILE A 199 11.71 5.11 -4.24
N MET A 200 10.87 5.05 -5.27
CA MET A 200 10.38 6.24 -5.96
C MET A 200 9.61 7.18 -5.02
N TYR A 201 8.74 6.60 -4.17
CA TYR A 201 8.03 7.37 -3.14
C TYR A 201 9.00 7.98 -2.12
N SER A 202 10.06 7.24 -1.73
CA SER A 202 11.10 7.72 -0.81
C SER A 202 11.86 8.91 -1.39
N LEU A 203 12.27 8.83 -2.66
CA LEU A 203 12.97 9.90 -3.36
C LEU A 203 12.11 11.16 -3.49
N GLY A 204 10.83 10.99 -3.86
CA GLY A 204 9.87 12.10 -3.92
C GLY A 204 9.66 12.76 -2.55
N SER A 205 9.48 11.95 -1.52
CA SER A 205 9.35 12.40 -0.13
C SER A 205 10.57 13.18 0.35
N PHE A 206 11.77 12.67 0.07
CA PHE A 206 13.03 13.32 0.43
C PHE A 206 13.23 14.64 -0.34
N SER A 207 12.92 14.67 -1.63
CA SER A 207 12.97 15.89 -2.44
C SER A 207 12.06 16.98 -1.88
N LEU A 208 10.80 16.65 -1.56
CA LEU A 208 9.86 17.58 -0.96
C LEU A 208 10.34 18.09 0.41
N PHE A 209 10.88 17.20 1.25
CA PHE A 209 11.44 17.58 2.56
C PHE A 209 12.62 18.55 2.43
N TYR A 210 13.51 18.31 1.46
CA TYR A 210 14.65 19.17 1.20
C TYR A 210 14.21 20.56 0.73
N HIS A 211 13.29 20.64 -0.24
CA HIS A 211 12.81 21.91 -0.78
C HIS A 211 12.02 22.74 0.23
N SER A 212 11.21 22.10 1.09
CA SER A 212 10.46 22.79 2.14
C SER A 212 11.34 23.45 3.21
N ASN A 213 12.53 22.89 3.48
CA ASN A 213 13.45 23.43 4.48
C ASN A 213 14.44 24.49 3.94
N LEU A 214 14.71 24.54 2.63
CA LEU A 214 15.72 25.43 2.04
C LEU A 214 15.20 26.78 1.57
N SER A 215 13.96 26.88 1.08
CA SER A 215 13.29 28.17 0.91
C SER A 215 11.77 27.99 0.82
N PRO A 216 10.98 28.61 1.71
CA PRO A 216 9.51 28.58 1.64
C PRO A 216 8.94 29.15 0.32
N THR A 217 9.70 30.05 -0.33
CA THR A 217 9.35 30.73 -1.59
C THR A 217 9.53 29.87 -2.85
N LEU A 218 10.34 28.81 -2.82
CA LEU A 218 10.43 27.87 -3.95
C LEU A 218 9.25 26.89 -3.94
N VAL A 219 8.71 26.54 -2.77
CA VAL A 219 7.58 25.61 -2.65
C VAL A 219 6.30 26.21 -3.23
N THR A 220 6.09 27.53 -3.10
CA THR A 220 4.93 28.24 -3.68
C THR A 220 4.92 28.24 -5.20
N ASN A 221 6.06 27.96 -5.84
CA ASN A 221 6.23 27.94 -7.30
C ASN A 221 6.44 26.53 -7.85
N PHE A 222 6.30 25.47 -7.04
CA PHE A 222 6.29 24.11 -7.59
C PHE A 222 4.99 23.90 -8.36
N PRO A 223 5.03 23.84 -9.71
CA PRO A 223 3.82 23.63 -10.48
C PRO A 223 3.29 22.23 -10.17
N PRO A 224 1.96 22.03 -10.07
CA PRO A 224 1.37 20.70 -9.97
C PRO A 224 1.75 19.79 -11.16
N GLU A 225 2.21 20.37 -12.27
CA GLU A 225 2.75 19.69 -13.46
C GLU A 225 4.06 18.94 -13.18
N ASN A 226 4.88 19.36 -12.20
CA ASN A 226 6.11 18.63 -11.84
C ASN A 226 5.84 17.33 -11.04
N PHE A 227 4.56 17.02 -10.74
CA PHE A 227 4.13 15.74 -10.19
C PHE A 227 3.74 14.71 -11.29
N ASP A 228 4.20 14.88 -12.52
CA ASP A 228 4.09 13.92 -13.65
C ASP A 228 4.52 12.48 -13.32
N GLY A 229 5.15 12.26 -12.16
CA GLY A 229 5.35 10.96 -11.50
C GLY A 229 4.09 10.09 -11.33
N THR A 230 2.89 10.68 -11.36
CA THR A 230 1.63 9.94 -11.15
C THR A 230 1.24 9.02 -12.30
N GLU A 231 1.66 9.30 -13.53
CA GLU A 231 1.46 8.40 -14.67
C GLU A 231 2.23 7.07 -14.47
N TYR A 232 3.43 7.16 -13.87
CA TYR A 232 4.21 5.98 -13.50
C TYR A 232 3.57 5.19 -12.37
N GLY A 233 2.89 5.84 -11.41
CA GLY A 233 2.10 5.19 -10.37
C GLY A 233 0.91 4.39 -10.92
N VAL A 234 0.31 4.85 -12.01
CA VAL A 234 -0.81 4.17 -12.70
C VAL A 234 -0.31 2.98 -13.52
N ALA A 235 0.79 3.13 -14.27
CA ALA A 235 1.43 2.00 -14.97
C ALA A 235 1.91 0.93 -13.98
N ALA A 236 2.44 1.37 -12.84
CA ALA A 236 2.83 0.55 -11.72
C ALA A 236 1.62 -0.26 -11.19
N LEU A 237 0.48 0.37 -10.95
CA LEU A 237 -0.76 -0.30 -10.54
C LEU A 237 -1.25 -1.36 -11.55
N MET A 238 -1.20 -1.06 -12.85
CA MET A 238 -1.57 -1.99 -13.92
C MET A 238 -0.71 -3.25 -13.90
N ILE A 239 0.60 -3.08 -13.77
CA ILE A 239 1.56 -4.19 -13.68
C ILE A 239 1.31 -5.01 -12.41
N LEU A 240 1.04 -4.35 -11.28
CA LEU A 240 0.74 -5.01 -10.01
C LEU A 240 -0.52 -5.89 -10.07
N VAL A 241 -1.61 -5.34 -10.62
CA VAL A 241 -2.89 -6.06 -10.77
C VAL A 241 -2.74 -7.23 -11.74
N LEU A 242 -1.99 -7.06 -12.83
CA LEU A 242 -1.69 -8.13 -13.77
C LEU A 242 -0.91 -9.27 -13.10
N ILE A 243 0.20 -8.94 -12.43
CA ILE A 243 1.06 -9.92 -11.74
C ILE A 243 0.28 -10.66 -10.66
N THR A 244 -0.52 -9.95 -9.86
CA THR A 244 -1.31 -10.57 -8.78
C THR A 244 -2.44 -11.46 -9.28
N THR A 245 -3.09 -11.10 -10.39
CA THR A 245 -4.08 -11.97 -11.06
C THR A 245 -3.45 -13.28 -11.52
N ILE A 246 -2.28 -13.19 -12.16
CA ILE A 246 -1.54 -14.37 -12.64
C ILE A 246 -1.08 -15.23 -11.45
N LEU A 247 -0.56 -14.62 -10.38
CA LEU A 247 -0.14 -15.31 -9.16
C LEU A 247 -1.26 -16.14 -8.54
N VAL A 248 -2.46 -15.56 -8.42
CA VAL A 248 -3.59 -16.26 -7.79
C VAL A 248 -4.10 -17.40 -8.68
N TYR A 249 -4.19 -17.18 -10.00
CA TYR A 249 -4.62 -18.20 -10.96
C TYR A 249 -3.72 -19.45 -10.94
N ILE A 250 -2.39 -19.27 -11.00
CA ILE A 250 -1.46 -20.41 -11.07
C ILE A 250 -1.41 -21.18 -9.74
N ASN A 251 -1.60 -20.51 -8.60
CA ASN A 251 -1.61 -21.20 -7.30
C ASN A 251 -2.83 -22.11 -7.12
N ASP A 252 -3.97 -21.76 -7.75
CA ASP A 252 -5.21 -22.54 -7.68
C ASP A 252 -5.15 -23.81 -8.54
N THR A 253 -4.59 -23.74 -9.75
CA THR A 253 -4.41 -24.91 -10.62
C THR A 253 -3.58 -26.00 -9.93
N LYS A 254 -2.61 -25.60 -9.11
CA LYS A 254 -1.77 -26.52 -8.33
C LYS A 254 -2.51 -27.17 -7.15
N SER A 255 -3.33 -26.41 -6.41
CA SER A 255 -4.17 -26.93 -5.32
C SER A 255 -5.13 -28.02 -5.81
N ASN A 256 -5.82 -27.75 -6.93
CA ASN A 256 -6.77 -28.71 -7.52
C ASN A 256 -6.06 -29.98 -8.03
N ASN A 257 -4.85 -29.86 -8.58
CA ASN A 257 -4.06 -31.01 -8.99
C ASN A 257 -3.60 -31.88 -7.81
N GLN A 258 -3.17 -31.28 -6.69
CA GLN A 258 -2.79 -32.05 -5.50
C GLN A 258 -3.97 -32.79 -4.87
N ASN A 259 -5.15 -32.16 -4.80
CA ASN A 259 -6.35 -32.81 -4.29
C ASN A 259 -6.79 -33.99 -5.18
N ASN A 260 -6.74 -33.83 -6.50
CA ASN A 260 -7.05 -34.90 -7.46
C ASN A 260 -6.06 -36.07 -7.43
N ILE A 261 -4.79 -35.81 -7.11
CA ILE A 261 -3.79 -36.88 -6.94
C ILE A 261 -4.06 -37.63 -5.63
N SER A 262 -4.35 -36.91 -4.54
CA SER A 262 -4.65 -37.53 -3.24
C SER A 262 -5.94 -38.37 -3.26
N SER A 263 -6.98 -37.92 -3.97
CA SER A 263 -8.24 -38.67 -4.09
C SER A 263 -8.07 -39.95 -4.92
N LYS A 264 -7.24 -39.91 -5.97
CA LYS A 264 -6.89 -41.10 -6.76
C LYS A 264 -5.99 -42.09 -6.00
N SER A 265 -5.17 -41.64 -5.06
CA SER A 265 -4.36 -42.55 -4.22
C SER A 265 -5.15 -43.21 -3.08
N ILE A 266 -6.28 -42.64 -2.67
CA ILE A 266 -7.16 -43.23 -1.64
C ILE A 266 -8.15 -44.25 -2.24
N LEU A 267 -8.37 -44.20 -3.56
CA LEU A 267 -9.24 -45.10 -4.32
C LEU A 267 -8.50 -46.30 -4.95
N ARG A 268 -7.23 -46.53 -4.58
CA ARG A 268 -6.43 -47.70 -4.97
C ARG A 268 -6.00 -48.47 -3.73
#